data_AF-C8WR35-F1
#
_entry.id   AF-C8WR35-F1
#
_cell.length_a   1.000
_cell.length_b   1.000
_cell.length_c   1.000
_cell.angle_alpha   90.00
_cell.angle_beta   90.00
_cell.angle_gamma   90.00
#
_symmetry.space_group_name_H-M   'P 1'
#
loop_
_entity.id
_entity.type
_entity.pdbx_description
1 polymer ?
#
loop_
_entity_poly.entity_id
_entity_poly.type
_entity_poly.pdbx_seq_one_letter_code
_entity_poly.pdbx_strand_id
1 'polypeptide(L)'
;MTRLYELCERLVAEMRVWQVGYAILFAAFATFANLFDGGQVLWIAEVYLGLSVLSLLILLPSLRRSLFRTWDPLRSRVLLRRPLARTVTRCYLYGLTPFAFMGCLELTADAASAALRFNQSNVTSHVTWVDYAVSVVAGLEEMWRWSCVIAVIALFRVVLRRWWDTPGVRMSGLATALLLSALAFGSGHILEFTHERLQAWYMFSCLGLILAIMAILTGRILLVMVVHSLYDAWVTWLSTLNARVAAAFIIASFVAFLSWLGVALIRRQFGFRAPGAVRVPVSLTEVSTRHLLAFEREREQISRVFHRRVYCSIRHIGTTTVEGAIANDAIDVLVLLRRPVLHREEWHALEQCGYQFCGNAGVKGRLLWVREAEESWPAVHLQIAKSGNRYSRAAIAWTRWLQTQQDVLRRWESHKERWVNQFHRVTLDRYMEGKRTVYAQWSRKKRSQWR
;
A
#
# COMPACT_ATOMS: atom_id res chain seq x y z
N MET A 1 -0.13 -4.99 8.98
CA MET A 1 0.39 -5.07 7.60
C MET A 1 -0.81 -4.98 6.66
N THR A 2 -0.77 -4.21 5.57
CA THR A 2 -1.74 -4.39 4.48
C THR A 2 -1.47 -5.76 3.88
N ARG A 3 -2.44 -6.66 3.99
CA ARG A 3 -2.27 -8.02 3.49
C ARG A 3 -2.34 -7.98 1.97
N LEU A 4 -1.55 -8.79 1.26
CA LEU A 4 -1.47 -8.74 -0.21
C LEU A 4 -2.84 -8.93 -0.88
N TYR A 5 -3.73 -9.73 -0.31
CA TYR A 5 -5.10 -9.88 -0.83
C TYR A 5 -5.96 -8.61 -0.69
N GLU A 6 -5.68 -7.74 0.29
CA GLU A 6 -6.37 -6.44 0.43
C GLU A 6 -5.90 -5.47 -0.66
N LEU A 7 -4.64 -5.58 -1.10
CA LEU A 7 -4.10 -4.76 -2.19
C LEU A 7 -4.88 -5.01 -3.49
N CYS A 8 -5.13 -6.29 -3.81
CA CYS A 8 -5.91 -6.70 -4.98
C CYS A 8 -7.26 -5.96 -5.06
N GLU A 9 -8.02 -5.97 -3.97
CA GLU A 9 -9.31 -5.26 -3.89
C GLU A 9 -9.14 -3.74 -3.98
N ARG A 10 -8.13 -3.16 -3.32
CA ARG A 10 -7.90 -1.71 -3.31
C ARG A 10 -7.61 -1.15 -4.70
N LEU A 11 -6.82 -1.87 -5.50
CA LEU A 11 -6.40 -1.45 -6.84
C LEU A 11 -7.59 -1.12 -7.74
N VAL A 12 -8.69 -1.87 -7.63
CA VAL A 12 -9.90 -1.67 -8.45
C VAL A 12 -11.02 -0.97 -7.67
N ALA A 13 -11.27 -1.33 -6.41
CA ALA A 13 -12.45 -0.85 -5.69
C ALA A 13 -12.40 0.61 -5.24
N GLU A 14 -11.21 1.22 -5.17
CA GLU A 14 -11.09 2.65 -4.88
C GLU A 14 -11.23 3.53 -6.14
N MET A 15 -11.18 2.94 -7.34
CA MET A 15 -11.29 3.62 -8.63
C MET A 15 -12.75 3.85 -9.04
N ARG A 16 -12.98 4.92 -9.81
CA ARG A 16 -14.26 5.15 -10.50
C ARG A 16 -14.35 4.19 -11.70
N VAL A 17 -15.56 3.84 -12.11
CA VAL A 17 -15.80 2.92 -13.24
C VAL A 17 -15.06 3.38 -14.50
N TRP A 18 -15.12 4.67 -14.84
CA TRP A 18 -14.41 5.21 -16.01
C TRP A 18 -12.88 5.16 -15.86
N GLN A 19 -12.32 5.21 -14.65
CA GLN A 19 -10.87 5.05 -14.43
C GLN A 19 -10.44 3.60 -14.70
N VAL A 20 -11.28 2.63 -14.33
CA VAL A 20 -11.05 1.22 -14.66
C VAL A 20 -11.18 0.99 -16.17
N GLY A 21 -12.19 1.60 -16.81
CA GLY A 21 -12.33 1.57 -18.27
C GLY A 21 -11.12 2.16 -19.00
N TYR A 22 -10.60 3.29 -18.52
CA TYR A 22 -9.35 3.87 -19.03
C TYR A 22 -8.17 2.92 -18.88
N ALA A 23 -7.99 2.29 -17.72
CA ALA A 23 -6.90 1.34 -17.50
C ALA A 23 -7.00 0.13 -18.43
N ILE A 24 -8.20 -0.39 -18.68
CA ILE A 24 -8.43 -1.50 -19.62
C ILE A 24 -8.08 -1.08 -21.05
N LEU A 25 -8.57 0.08 -21.49
CA LEU A 25 -8.29 0.61 -22.83
C LEU A 25 -6.78 0.84 -23.03
N PHE A 26 -6.14 1.50 -22.06
CA PHE A 26 -4.71 1.79 -22.11
C PHE A 26 -3.89 0.50 -22.11
N ALA A 27 -4.21 -0.46 -21.23
CA ALA A 27 -3.55 -1.77 -21.21
C ALA A 27 -3.64 -2.46 -22.56
N ALA A 28 -4.85 -2.58 -23.12
CA ALA A 28 -5.07 -3.24 -24.41
C ALA A 28 -4.33 -2.52 -25.54
N PHE A 29 -4.54 -1.22 -25.72
CA PHE A 29 -3.92 -0.44 -26.79
C PHE A 29 -2.40 -0.57 -26.76
N ALA A 30 -1.78 -0.32 -25.60
CA ALA A 30 -0.33 -0.34 -25.47
C ALA A 30 0.28 -1.74 -25.61
N THR A 31 -0.41 -2.79 -25.16
CA THR A 31 0.06 -4.17 -25.40
C THR A 31 0.10 -4.49 -26.89
N PHE A 32 -0.88 -4.02 -27.67
CA PHE A 32 -0.86 -4.20 -29.14
C PHE A 32 0.12 -3.25 -29.83
N ALA A 33 0.24 -2.00 -29.36
CA ALA A 33 1.16 -1.00 -29.89
C ALA A 33 2.60 -1.50 -29.89
N ASN A 34 3.02 -2.20 -28.83
CA ASN A 34 4.37 -2.75 -28.68
C ASN A 34 4.65 -3.95 -29.60
N LEU A 35 3.65 -4.44 -30.35
CA LEU A 35 3.80 -5.54 -31.30
C LEU A 35 3.78 -5.07 -32.77
N PHE A 36 3.71 -3.76 -33.03
CA PHE A 36 3.70 -3.18 -34.36
C PHE A 36 5.08 -2.66 -34.76
N ASP A 37 5.61 -3.11 -35.91
CA ASP A 37 6.88 -2.69 -36.51
C ASP A 37 6.74 -2.07 -37.92
N GLY A 38 5.51 -1.71 -38.33
CA GLY A 38 5.20 -1.18 -39.68
C GLY A 38 5.24 0.35 -39.84
N GLY A 39 4.89 0.87 -41.02
CA GLY A 39 4.93 2.31 -41.34
C GLY A 39 4.01 3.24 -40.51
N GLN A 40 3.23 2.68 -39.58
CA GLN A 40 2.33 3.38 -38.67
C GLN A 40 2.94 3.65 -37.27
N VAL A 41 4.20 3.27 -37.04
CA VAL A 41 4.84 3.30 -35.71
C VAL A 41 4.85 4.69 -35.05
N LEU A 42 4.99 5.78 -35.81
CA LEU A 42 5.09 7.13 -35.22
C LEU A 42 3.81 7.57 -34.50
N TRP A 43 2.64 7.48 -35.15
CA TRP A 43 1.39 7.89 -34.52
C TRP A 43 1.00 6.94 -33.37
N ILE A 44 1.31 5.65 -33.48
CA ILE A 44 1.11 4.67 -32.42
C ILE A 44 1.92 5.05 -31.18
N ALA A 45 3.20 5.41 -31.36
CA ALA A 45 4.08 5.86 -30.29
C ALA A 45 3.58 7.17 -29.64
N GLU A 46 3.09 8.14 -30.43
CA GLU A 46 2.49 9.37 -29.91
C GLU A 46 1.25 9.11 -29.06
N VAL A 47 0.34 8.24 -29.52
CA VAL A 47 -0.85 7.84 -28.76
C VAL A 47 -0.45 7.10 -27.49
N TYR A 48 0.51 6.18 -27.57
CA TYR A 48 1.04 5.46 -26.42
C TYR A 48 1.60 6.42 -25.36
N LEU A 49 2.41 7.39 -25.78
CA LEU A 49 2.99 8.40 -24.90
C LEU A 49 1.89 9.31 -24.30
N GLY A 50 0.93 9.73 -25.11
CA GLY A 50 -0.21 10.53 -24.67
C GLY A 50 -1.05 9.83 -23.59
N LEU A 51 -1.37 8.54 -23.79
CA LEU A 51 -2.05 7.72 -22.78
C LEU A 51 -1.18 7.50 -21.53
N SER A 52 0.13 7.34 -21.70
CA SER A 52 1.05 7.21 -20.58
C SER A 52 1.08 8.47 -19.72
N VAL A 53 1.17 9.67 -20.32
CA VAL A 53 1.12 10.95 -19.60
C VAL A 53 -0.24 11.17 -18.95
N LEU A 54 -1.33 10.91 -19.67
CA LEU A 54 -2.69 11.09 -19.16
C LEU A 54 -2.98 10.16 -17.95
N SER A 55 -2.37 8.98 -17.93
CA SER A 55 -2.47 8.05 -16.80
C SER A 55 -1.90 8.62 -15.49
N LEU A 56 -0.95 9.56 -15.55
CA LEU A 56 -0.40 10.25 -14.38
C LEU A 56 -1.47 11.12 -13.69
N LEU A 57 -2.45 11.60 -14.44
CA LEU A 57 -3.57 12.36 -13.92
C LEU A 57 -4.70 11.42 -13.47
N ILE A 58 -5.00 10.41 -14.29
CA ILE A 58 -6.16 9.54 -14.10
C ILE A 58 -5.92 8.44 -13.06
N LEU A 59 -4.84 7.67 -13.19
CA LEU A 59 -4.61 6.43 -12.45
C LEU A 59 -3.66 6.61 -11.27
N LEU A 60 -2.59 7.39 -11.44
CA LEU A 60 -1.54 7.54 -10.45
C LEU A 60 -2.05 7.97 -9.05
N PRO A 61 -3.01 8.91 -8.89
CA PRO A 61 -3.53 9.23 -7.56
C PRO A 61 -4.19 8.05 -6.84
N SER A 62 -4.87 7.18 -7.60
CA SER A 62 -5.51 5.97 -7.07
C SER A 62 -4.50 4.85 -6.82
N LEU A 63 -3.54 4.64 -7.71
CA LEU A 63 -2.43 3.70 -7.51
C LEU A 63 -1.60 4.08 -6.27
N ARG A 64 -1.23 5.35 -6.14
CA ARG A 64 -0.53 5.87 -4.95
C ARG A 64 -1.33 5.65 -3.67
N ARG A 65 -2.66 5.74 -3.70
CA ARG A 65 -3.48 5.45 -2.50
C ARG A 65 -3.54 3.96 -2.19
N SER A 66 -3.66 3.13 -3.21
CA SER A 66 -3.83 1.67 -3.09
C SER A 66 -2.56 0.98 -2.63
N LEU A 67 -1.42 1.32 -3.26
CA LEU A 67 -0.09 0.80 -2.93
C LEU A 67 0.46 1.35 -1.62
N PHE A 68 0.00 2.53 -1.19
CA PHE A 68 0.52 3.18 0.01
C PHE A 68 0.35 2.32 1.26
N ARG A 69 1.49 1.98 1.87
CA ARG A 69 1.53 1.29 3.15
C ARG A 69 1.44 2.31 4.28
N THR A 70 0.49 2.10 5.18
CA THR A 70 0.31 2.98 6.35
C THR A 70 1.49 2.85 7.33
N TRP A 71 2.12 1.67 7.35
CA TRP A 71 3.42 1.36 7.91
C TRP A 71 4.40 1.15 6.75
N ASP A 72 5.17 2.20 6.43
CA ASP A 72 6.19 2.15 5.39
C ASP A 72 7.42 1.44 5.94
N PRO A 73 7.77 0.23 5.46
CA PRO A 73 8.85 -0.59 6.03
C PRO A 73 10.22 0.12 6.00
N LEU A 74 10.37 1.14 5.14
CA LEU A 74 11.61 1.88 4.97
C LEU A 74 11.64 3.20 5.77
N ARG A 75 10.55 3.55 6.50
CA ARG A 75 10.39 4.85 7.18
C ARG A 75 10.12 4.74 8.68
N SER A 76 11.11 5.04 9.53
CA SER A 76 10.95 5.04 10.98
C SER A 76 10.22 6.29 11.50
N ARG A 77 8.98 6.14 11.99
CA ARG A 77 8.23 7.27 12.57
C ARG A 77 8.73 7.72 13.94
N VAL A 78 9.34 6.82 14.70
CA VAL A 78 9.94 7.12 16.01
C VAL A 78 11.14 8.05 15.85
N LEU A 79 11.95 7.83 14.79
CA LEU A 79 13.12 8.65 14.47
C LEU A 79 12.75 9.99 13.79
N LEU A 80 11.58 10.12 13.15
CA LEU A 80 11.12 11.38 12.51
C LEU A 80 10.94 12.56 13.47
N ARG A 81 11.19 12.40 14.78
CA ARG A 81 11.15 13.49 15.76
C ARG A 81 12.38 14.41 15.69
N ARG A 82 13.53 13.93 15.18
CA ARG A 82 14.76 14.73 15.02
C ARG A 82 14.97 15.12 13.55
N PRO A 83 15.40 16.36 13.24
CA PRO A 83 15.61 16.82 11.86
C PRO A 83 16.64 15.95 11.13
N LEU A 84 17.76 15.63 11.78
CA LEU A 84 18.80 14.75 11.24
C LEU A 84 18.26 13.37 10.83
N ALA A 85 17.43 12.76 11.67
CA ALA A 85 16.85 11.46 11.39
C ALA A 85 15.82 11.49 10.22
N ARG A 86 15.14 12.63 10.00
CA ARG A 86 14.31 12.81 8.79
C ARG A 86 15.18 12.83 7.53
N THR A 87 16.29 13.56 7.57
CA THR A 87 17.25 13.63 6.47
C THR A 87 17.84 12.26 6.18
N VAL A 88 18.35 11.55 7.19
CA VAL A 88 18.88 10.17 7.05
C VAL A 88 17.82 9.23 6.46
N THR A 89 16.57 9.33 6.90
CA THR A 89 15.48 8.51 6.33
C THR A 89 15.20 8.87 4.87
N ARG A 90 15.27 10.15 4.49
CA ARG A 90 15.11 10.59 3.09
C ARG A 90 16.28 10.11 2.23
N CYS A 91 17.53 10.26 2.68
CA CYS A 91 18.70 9.79 1.96
C CYS A 91 18.67 8.27 1.76
N TYR A 92 18.27 7.52 2.79
CA TYR A 92 18.08 6.07 2.67
C TYR A 92 17.02 5.71 1.61
N LEU A 93 15.89 6.42 1.61
CA LEU A 93 14.72 6.07 0.81
C LEU A 93 14.77 6.58 -0.63
N TYR A 94 15.42 7.72 -0.87
CA TYR A 94 15.45 8.40 -2.16
C TYR A 94 16.86 8.50 -2.76
N GLY A 95 17.90 8.13 -2.01
CA GLY A 95 19.27 7.98 -2.52
C GLY A 95 19.68 6.50 -2.55
N LEU A 96 19.85 5.89 -1.37
CA LEU A 96 20.35 4.51 -1.26
C LEU A 96 19.38 3.48 -1.88
N THR A 97 18.07 3.62 -1.64
CA THR A 97 17.08 2.64 -2.13
C THR A 97 17.02 2.58 -3.65
N PRO A 98 16.91 3.70 -4.41
CA PRO A 98 17.03 3.65 -5.87
C PRO A 98 18.31 3.00 -6.36
N PHE A 99 19.46 3.37 -5.79
CA PHE A 99 20.76 2.82 -6.20
C PHE A 99 20.86 1.32 -5.94
N ALA A 100 20.40 0.86 -4.77
CA ALA A 100 20.29 -0.56 -4.45
C ALA A 100 19.32 -1.31 -5.38
N PHE A 101 18.23 -0.66 -5.80
CA PHE A 101 17.27 -1.28 -6.72
C PHE A 101 17.84 -1.42 -8.12
N MET A 102 18.61 -0.44 -8.60
CA MET A 102 19.37 -0.59 -9.86
C MET A 102 20.35 -1.77 -9.76
N GLY A 103 21.09 -1.91 -8.66
CA GLY A 103 21.97 -3.07 -8.45
C GLY A 103 21.22 -4.41 -8.38
N CYS A 104 19.96 -4.43 -7.91
CA CYS A 104 19.11 -5.61 -7.95
C CYS A 104 18.64 -5.96 -9.37
N LEU A 105 18.32 -4.94 -10.19
CA LEU A 105 17.96 -5.15 -11.59
C LEU A 105 19.17 -5.67 -12.38
N GLU A 106 20.35 -5.08 -12.15
CA GLU A 106 21.60 -5.53 -12.76
C GLU A 106 21.93 -6.97 -12.43
N LEU A 107 21.88 -7.34 -11.14
CA LEU A 107 22.08 -8.72 -10.70
C LEU A 107 21.09 -9.68 -11.37
N THR A 108 19.85 -9.23 -11.60
CA THR A 108 18.83 -10.05 -12.25
C THR A 108 19.10 -10.21 -13.73
N ALA A 109 19.48 -9.12 -14.41
CA ALA A 109 19.88 -9.14 -15.81
C ALA A 109 21.08 -10.08 -16.00
N ASP A 110 22.14 -9.93 -15.20
CA ASP A 110 23.32 -10.80 -15.23
C ASP A 110 22.98 -12.28 -14.98
N ALA A 111 22.19 -12.56 -13.93
CA ALA A 111 21.80 -13.92 -13.61
C ALA A 111 20.92 -14.54 -14.69
N ALA A 112 19.99 -13.77 -15.28
CA ALA A 112 19.15 -14.22 -16.38
C ALA A 112 19.98 -14.46 -17.65
N SER A 113 20.86 -13.53 -18.01
CA SER A 113 21.75 -13.67 -19.17
C SER A 113 22.64 -14.90 -19.06
N ALA A 114 23.24 -15.13 -17.89
CA ALA A 114 24.04 -16.33 -17.63
C ALA A 114 23.20 -17.62 -17.70
N ALA A 115 22.01 -17.64 -17.10
CA ALA A 115 21.13 -18.81 -17.10
C ALA A 115 20.58 -19.15 -18.49
N LEU A 116 20.29 -18.14 -19.30
CA LEU A 116 19.71 -18.28 -20.64
C LEU A 116 20.77 -18.38 -21.75
N ARG A 117 22.05 -18.16 -21.43
CA ARG A 117 23.16 -17.99 -22.39
C ARG A 117 22.85 -16.90 -23.41
N PHE A 118 22.31 -15.79 -22.94
CA PHE A 118 21.91 -14.64 -23.75
C PHE A 118 23.05 -13.63 -23.82
N ASN A 119 23.52 -13.32 -25.03
CA ASN A 119 24.71 -12.49 -25.26
C ASN A 119 24.42 -11.19 -26.06
N GLN A 120 23.15 -10.83 -26.23
CA GLN A 120 22.76 -9.61 -26.95
C GLN A 120 22.50 -8.44 -26.01
N SER A 121 22.67 -7.22 -26.53
CA SER A 121 22.26 -5.98 -25.88
C SER A 121 21.31 -5.22 -26.80
N ASN A 122 20.28 -4.62 -26.23
CA ASN A 122 19.40 -3.67 -26.92
C ASN A 122 19.95 -2.23 -26.91
N VAL A 123 21.11 -2.00 -26.29
CA VAL A 123 21.74 -0.67 -26.29
C VAL A 123 22.44 -0.42 -27.62
N THR A 124 22.20 0.76 -28.19
CA THR A 124 22.82 1.18 -29.45
C THR A 124 24.34 1.31 -29.31
N SER A 125 25.09 0.93 -30.35
CA SER A 125 26.55 1.06 -30.37
C SER A 125 27.03 2.53 -30.40
N HIS A 126 26.16 3.44 -30.82
CA HIS A 126 26.39 4.88 -30.86
C HIS A 126 25.31 5.59 -30.04
N VAL A 127 25.59 5.77 -28.76
CA VAL A 127 24.68 6.44 -27.83
C VAL A 127 24.58 7.94 -28.17
N THR A 128 23.35 8.41 -28.30
CA THR A 128 22.98 9.81 -28.54
C THR A 128 22.19 10.36 -27.36
N TRP A 129 21.92 11.67 -27.36
CA TRP A 129 21.06 12.29 -26.34
C TRP A 129 19.61 11.76 -26.41
N VAL A 130 19.17 11.26 -27.57
CA VAL A 130 17.83 10.71 -27.77
C VAL A 130 17.65 9.44 -26.96
N ASP A 131 18.67 8.58 -26.87
CA ASP A 131 18.63 7.35 -26.06
C ASP A 131 18.38 7.68 -24.58
N TYR A 132 19.06 8.68 -24.04
CA TYR A 132 18.80 9.17 -22.69
C TYR A 132 17.41 9.78 -22.52
N ALA A 133 16.90 10.49 -23.54
CA ALA A 133 15.53 11.03 -23.50
C ALA A 133 14.48 9.90 -23.48
N VAL A 134 14.71 8.83 -24.24
CA VAL A 134 13.88 7.61 -24.22
C VAL A 134 13.95 6.95 -22.84
N SER A 135 15.14 6.79 -22.25
CA SER A 135 15.29 6.25 -20.90
C SER A 135 14.51 7.06 -19.84
N VAL A 136 14.50 8.39 -19.93
CA VAL A 136 13.72 9.23 -19.01
C VAL A 136 12.22 8.91 -19.12
N VAL A 137 11.73 8.71 -20.34
CA VAL A 137 10.31 8.43 -20.62
C VAL A 137 9.93 6.98 -20.31
N ALA A 138 10.87 6.02 -20.35
CA ALA A 138 10.65 4.60 -20.10
C ALA A 138 9.97 4.33 -18.74
N GLY A 139 10.27 5.12 -17.71
CA GLY A 139 9.59 5.04 -16.41
C GLY A 139 8.07 5.25 -16.47
N LEU A 140 7.51 5.85 -17.54
CA LEU A 140 6.06 5.94 -17.76
C LEU A 140 5.42 4.60 -18.13
N GLU A 141 6.19 3.64 -18.66
CA GLU A 141 5.73 2.28 -18.96
C GLU A 141 5.20 1.55 -17.72
N GLU A 142 5.69 1.93 -16.54
CA GLU A 142 5.13 1.46 -15.28
C GLU A 142 3.63 1.75 -15.17
N MET A 143 3.16 2.88 -15.72
CA MET A 143 1.74 3.19 -15.71
C MET A 143 0.93 2.28 -16.63
N TRP A 144 1.48 1.89 -17.78
CA TRP A 144 0.88 0.88 -18.64
C TRP A 144 0.85 -0.48 -17.92
N ARG A 145 1.96 -0.91 -17.34
CA ARG A 145 2.08 -2.20 -16.64
C ARG A 145 1.10 -2.31 -15.47
N TRP A 146 0.94 -1.25 -14.68
CA TRP A 146 -0.07 -1.20 -13.62
C TRP A 146 -1.50 -1.11 -14.16
N SER A 147 -1.70 -0.60 -15.38
CA SER A 147 -2.99 -0.68 -16.07
C SER A 147 -3.32 -2.11 -16.48
N CYS A 148 -2.34 -2.90 -16.96
CA CYS A 148 -2.49 -4.35 -17.19
C CYS A 148 -2.90 -5.07 -15.90
N VAL A 149 -2.24 -4.77 -14.78
CA VAL A 149 -2.58 -5.34 -13.47
C VAL A 149 -4.03 -5.01 -13.09
N ILE A 150 -4.46 -3.75 -13.25
CA ILE A 150 -5.83 -3.32 -12.97
C ILE A 150 -6.83 -4.05 -13.87
N ALA A 151 -6.55 -4.17 -15.17
CA ALA A 151 -7.42 -4.81 -16.14
C ALA A 151 -7.65 -6.29 -15.80
N VAL A 152 -6.57 -7.04 -15.50
CA VAL A 152 -6.68 -8.46 -15.11
C VAL A 152 -7.45 -8.62 -13.81
N ILE A 153 -7.19 -7.79 -12.79
CA ILE A 153 -7.92 -7.84 -11.52
C ILE A 153 -9.41 -7.51 -11.74
N ALA A 154 -9.72 -6.52 -12.58
CA ALA A 154 -11.10 -6.16 -12.91
C ALA A 154 -11.83 -7.31 -13.62
N LEU A 155 -11.17 -7.99 -14.56
CA LEU A 155 -11.70 -9.17 -15.24
C LEU A 155 -11.97 -10.30 -14.24
N PHE A 156 -10.98 -10.65 -13.41
CA PHE A 156 -11.14 -11.67 -12.37
C PHE A 156 -12.30 -11.37 -11.44
N ARG A 157 -12.48 -10.11 -11.06
CA ARG A 157 -13.58 -9.68 -10.21
C ARG A 157 -14.95 -9.87 -10.85
N VAL A 158 -15.06 -9.68 -12.16
CA VAL A 158 -16.31 -9.90 -12.92
C VAL A 158 -16.57 -11.40 -13.07
N VAL A 159 -15.57 -12.16 -13.51
CA VAL A 159 -15.66 -13.60 -13.80
C VAL A 159 -15.90 -14.41 -12.52
N LEU A 160 -15.14 -14.13 -11.46
CA LEU A 160 -15.18 -14.86 -10.19
C LEU A 160 -15.99 -14.12 -9.12
N ARG A 161 -17.00 -13.33 -9.53
CA ARG A 161 -17.79 -12.47 -8.63
C ARG A 161 -18.32 -13.20 -7.40
N ARG A 162 -18.72 -14.47 -7.53
CA ARG A 162 -19.26 -15.29 -6.44
C ARG A 162 -18.21 -15.62 -5.36
N TRP A 163 -16.95 -15.80 -5.74
CA TRP A 163 -15.86 -16.19 -4.84
C TRP A 163 -14.86 -15.07 -4.57
N TRP A 164 -15.08 -13.88 -5.13
CA TRP A 164 -14.17 -12.74 -5.05
C TRP A 164 -13.84 -12.31 -3.62
N ASP A 165 -14.75 -12.52 -2.67
CA ASP A 165 -14.52 -12.15 -1.28
C ASP A 165 -13.61 -13.14 -0.52
N THR A 166 -13.27 -14.29 -1.11
CA THR A 166 -12.33 -15.26 -0.53
C THR A 166 -10.88 -14.76 -0.67
N PRO A 167 -10.09 -14.71 0.42
CA PRO A 167 -8.70 -14.24 0.39
C PRO A 167 -7.80 -14.99 -0.62
N GLY A 168 -7.99 -16.31 -0.75
CA GLY A 168 -7.25 -17.13 -1.71
C GLY A 168 -7.48 -16.68 -3.16
N VAL A 169 -8.73 -16.45 -3.55
CA VAL A 169 -9.08 -15.99 -4.91
C VAL A 169 -8.47 -14.62 -5.21
N ARG A 170 -8.49 -13.70 -4.25
CA ARG A 170 -7.85 -12.38 -4.40
C ARG A 170 -6.33 -12.47 -4.50
N MET A 171 -5.70 -13.37 -3.75
CA MET A 171 -4.26 -13.63 -3.85
C MET A 171 -3.90 -14.18 -5.23
N SER A 172 -4.64 -15.19 -5.70
CA SER A 172 -4.45 -15.75 -7.04
C SER A 172 -4.65 -14.70 -8.12
N GLY A 173 -5.72 -13.89 -8.03
CA GLY A 173 -5.97 -12.80 -8.98
C GLY A 173 -4.85 -11.76 -9.01
N LEU A 174 -4.28 -11.39 -7.85
CA LEU A 174 -3.13 -10.49 -7.80
C LEU A 174 -1.88 -11.13 -8.40
N ALA A 175 -1.58 -12.39 -8.04
CA ALA A 175 -0.41 -13.10 -8.56
C ALA A 175 -0.47 -13.26 -10.08
N THR A 176 -1.62 -13.70 -10.61
CA THR A 176 -1.85 -13.80 -12.06
C THR A 176 -1.72 -12.44 -12.74
N ALA A 177 -2.27 -11.37 -12.16
CA ALA A 177 -2.15 -10.03 -12.74
C ALA A 177 -0.70 -9.53 -12.82
N LEU A 178 0.12 -9.81 -11.80
CA LEU A 178 1.55 -9.45 -11.80
C LEU A 178 2.37 -10.31 -12.77
N LEU A 179 2.06 -11.60 -12.89
CA LEU A 179 2.73 -12.49 -13.83
C LEU A 179 2.39 -12.11 -15.28
N LEU A 180 1.11 -11.91 -15.60
CA LEU A 180 0.70 -11.52 -16.95
C LEU A 180 1.25 -10.16 -17.35
N SER A 181 1.32 -9.19 -16.42
CA SER A 181 1.92 -7.89 -16.73
C SER A 181 3.44 -7.98 -16.95
N ALA A 182 4.13 -8.87 -16.24
CA ALA A 182 5.55 -9.14 -16.45
C ALA A 182 5.80 -9.81 -17.83
N LEU A 183 5.02 -10.82 -18.19
CA LEU A 183 5.12 -11.48 -19.50
C LEU A 183 4.78 -10.52 -20.66
N ALA A 184 3.78 -9.65 -20.47
CA ALA A 184 3.44 -8.62 -21.44
C ALA A 184 4.59 -7.61 -21.59
N PHE A 185 5.21 -7.18 -20.49
CA PHE A 185 6.38 -6.31 -20.51
C PHE A 185 7.54 -6.95 -21.30
N GLY A 186 7.88 -8.21 -21.02
CA GLY A 186 8.88 -8.92 -21.82
C GLY A 186 8.52 -9.03 -23.29
N SER A 187 7.23 -9.12 -23.63
CA SER A 187 6.78 -9.20 -25.03
C SER A 187 7.01 -7.88 -25.78
N GLY A 188 6.94 -6.75 -25.08
CA GLY A 188 7.19 -5.44 -25.67
C GLY A 188 8.63 -5.24 -26.14
N HIS A 189 9.58 -5.97 -25.56
CA HIS A 189 11.00 -5.90 -25.94
C HIS A 189 11.41 -6.95 -26.97
N ILE A 190 10.53 -7.86 -27.40
CA ILE A 190 10.89 -8.93 -28.34
C ILE A 190 11.38 -8.37 -29.68
N LEU A 191 10.73 -7.31 -30.16
CA LEU A 191 11.02 -6.72 -31.48
C LEU A 191 12.33 -5.91 -31.51
N GLU A 192 12.92 -5.62 -30.34
CA GLU A 192 14.24 -4.99 -30.23
C GLU A 192 15.37 -5.94 -30.66
N PHE A 193 15.10 -7.24 -30.72
CA PHE A 193 16.10 -8.26 -31.01
C PHE A 193 15.79 -9.02 -32.31
N THR A 194 16.82 -9.21 -33.13
CA THR A 194 16.73 -9.99 -34.37
C THR A 194 16.86 -11.49 -34.12
N HIS A 195 17.64 -11.89 -33.10
CA HIS A 195 17.81 -13.28 -32.69
C HIS A 195 17.63 -13.40 -31.18
N GLU A 196 17.55 -14.63 -30.65
CA GLU A 196 17.40 -14.88 -29.19
C GLU A 196 16.18 -14.20 -28.54
N ARG A 197 15.12 -13.99 -29.33
CA ARG A 197 13.87 -13.32 -28.92
C ARG A 197 13.21 -13.94 -27.68
N LEU A 198 13.28 -15.27 -27.54
CA LEU A 198 12.70 -15.98 -26.40
C LEU A 198 13.50 -15.72 -25.11
N GLN A 199 14.82 -15.64 -25.22
CA GLN A 199 15.70 -15.31 -24.10
C GLN A 199 15.48 -13.87 -23.66
N ALA A 200 15.43 -12.92 -24.60
CA ALA A 200 15.08 -11.53 -24.33
C ALA A 200 13.72 -11.44 -23.62
N TRP A 201 12.68 -12.11 -24.16
CA TRP A 201 11.35 -12.15 -23.56
C TRP A 201 11.39 -12.58 -22.09
N TYR A 202 12.12 -13.65 -21.76
CA TYR A 202 12.24 -14.13 -20.38
C TYR A 202 13.00 -13.13 -19.50
N MET A 203 14.13 -12.60 -19.96
CA MET A 203 14.94 -11.64 -19.22
C MET A 203 14.13 -10.39 -18.84
N PHE A 204 13.50 -9.74 -19.83
CA PHE A 204 12.68 -8.55 -19.59
C PHE A 204 11.46 -8.88 -18.73
N SER A 205 10.85 -10.07 -18.89
CA SER A 205 9.77 -10.51 -17.99
C SER A 205 10.21 -10.58 -16.52
N CYS A 206 11.42 -11.09 -16.25
CA CYS A 206 12.00 -11.11 -14.91
C CYS A 206 12.21 -9.70 -14.35
N LEU A 207 12.78 -8.78 -15.14
CA LEU A 207 12.98 -7.39 -14.75
C LEU A 207 11.65 -6.69 -14.45
N GLY A 208 10.64 -6.87 -15.32
CA GLY A 208 9.30 -6.35 -15.12
C GLY A 208 8.66 -6.86 -13.83
N LEU A 209 8.80 -8.16 -13.52
CA LEU A 209 8.29 -8.74 -12.28
C LEU A 209 8.96 -8.11 -11.05
N ILE A 210 10.27 -7.90 -11.09
CA ILE A 210 11.03 -7.28 -9.99
C ILE A 210 10.60 -5.84 -9.76
N LEU A 211 10.43 -5.04 -10.82
CA LEU A 211 9.89 -3.68 -10.69
C LEU A 211 8.50 -3.69 -10.03
N ALA A 212 7.65 -4.69 -10.34
CA ALA A 212 6.32 -4.85 -9.72
C ALA A 212 6.45 -5.09 -8.22
N ILE A 213 7.33 -6.03 -7.85
CA ILE A 213 7.62 -6.38 -6.47
C ILE A 213 8.17 -5.17 -5.71
N MET A 214 9.11 -4.41 -6.30
CA MET A 214 9.65 -3.17 -5.73
C MET A 214 8.53 -2.16 -5.44
N ALA A 215 7.58 -1.98 -6.35
CA ALA A 215 6.47 -1.04 -6.17
C ALA A 215 5.53 -1.48 -5.04
N ILE A 216 5.27 -2.80 -4.94
CA ILE A 216 4.47 -3.38 -3.86
C ILE A 216 5.19 -3.27 -2.51
N LEU A 217 6.49 -3.62 -2.45
CA LEU A 217 7.31 -3.61 -1.25
C LEU A 217 7.45 -2.21 -0.65
N THR A 218 7.75 -1.23 -1.49
CA THR A 218 7.93 0.17 -1.08
C THR A 218 6.60 0.92 -0.92
N GLY A 219 5.54 0.46 -1.61
CA GLY A 219 4.26 1.15 -1.69
C GLY A 219 4.34 2.50 -2.42
N ARG A 220 5.35 2.66 -3.29
CA ARG A 220 5.75 3.94 -3.91
C ARG A 220 6.02 3.76 -5.41
N ILE A 221 4.95 3.77 -6.20
CA ILE A 221 5.06 3.65 -7.66
C ILE A 221 5.99 4.71 -8.28
N LEU A 222 5.93 5.97 -7.85
CA LEU A 222 6.83 7.03 -8.35
C LEU A 222 8.32 6.76 -8.09
N LEU A 223 8.64 6.06 -6.99
CA LEU A 223 10.03 5.68 -6.72
C LEU A 223 10.51 4.66 -7.75
N VAL A 224 9.64 3.70 -8.09
CA VAL A 224 9.94 2.65 -9.07
C VAL A 224 9.99 3.20 -10.49
N MET A 225 9.12 4.14 -10.84
CA MET A 225 9.20 4.86 -12.13
C MET A 225 10.56 5.54 -12.29
N VAL A 226 11.04 6.22 -11.24
CA VAL A 226 12.37 6.84 -11.25
C VAL A 226 13.48 5.78 -11.33
N VAL A 227 13.36 4.67 -10.60
CA VAL A 227 14.33 3.56 -10.69
C VAL A 227 14.39 2.98 -12.10
N HIS A 228 13.24 2.77 -12.75
CA HIS A 228 13.18 2.29 -14.12
C HIS A 228 13.88 3.27 -15.07
N SER A 229 13.49 4.55 -15.06
CA SER A 229 14.15 5.56 -15.91
C SER A 229 15.65 5.68 -15.68
N LEU A 230 16.08 5.62 -14.40
CA LEU A 230 17.49 5.69 -14.05
C LEU A 230 18.24 4.42 -14.47
N TYR A 231 17.62 3.24 -14.38
CA TYR A 231 18.23 1.98 -14.77
C TYR A 231 18.52 1.95 -16.28
N ASP A 232 17.57 2.36 -17.11
CA ASP A 232 17.76 2.41 -18.56
C ASP A 232 18.87 3.40 -18.94
N ALA A 233 18.86 4.59 -18.32
CA ALA A 233 19.91 5.58 -18.52
C ALA A 233 21.28 5.09 -18.01
N TRP A 234 21.27 4.32 -16.91
CA TRP A 234 22.46 3.74 -16.30
C TRP A 234 23.09 2.67 -17.19
N VAL A 235 22.29 1.74 -17.72
CA VAL A 235 22.76 0.69 -18.65
C VAL A 235 23.26 1.32 -19.95
N THR A 236 22.56 2.35 -20.45
CA THR A 236 23.00 3.15 -21.62
C THR A 236 24.33 3.86 -21.36
N TRP A 237 24.53 4.39 -20.16
CA TRP A 237 25.80 5.03 -19.81
C TRP A 237 26.93 4.01 -19.61
N LEU A 238 26.66 2.88 -18.94
CA LEU A 238 27.64 1.81 -18.72
C LEU A 238 28.17 1.23 -20.03
N SER A 239 27.34 1.14 -21.08
CA SER A 239 27.77 0.64 -22.39
C SER A 239 28.82 1.52 -23.07
N THR A 240 28.91 2.81 -22.70
CA THR A 240 29.91 3.75 -23.23
C THR A 240 31.26 3.66 -22.52
N LEU A 241 31.32 2.98 -21.37
CA LEU A 241 32.53 2.85 -20.58
C LEU A 241 33.37 1.66 -21.04
N ASN A 242 34.66 1.67 -20.70
CA ASN A 242 35.47 0.47 -20.89
C ASN A 242 35.00 -0.65 -19.94
N ALA A 243 35.25 -1.91 -20.33
CA ALA A 243 34.76 -3.08 -19.60
C ALA A 243 35.21 -3.13 -18.13
N ARG A 244 36.42 -2.66 -17.82
CA ARG A 244 36.94 -2.67 -16.43
C ARG A 244 36.21 -1.67 -15.53
N VAL A 245 35.98 -0.46 -16.05
CA VAL A 245 35.25 0.60 -15.35
C VAL A 245 33.79 0.21 -15.19
N ALA A 246 33.16 -0.32 -16.25
CA ALA A 246 31.79 -0.82 -16.18
C ALA A 246 31.65 -1.92 -15.10
N ALA A 247 32.55 -2.91 -15.10
CA ALA A 247 32.57 -3.97 -14.09
C ALA A 247 32.72 -3.42 -12.66
N ALA A 248 33.56 -2.40 -12.45
CA ALA A 248 33.71 -1.77 -11.14
C ALA A 248 32.40 -1.10 -10.65
N PHE A 249 31.65 -0.44 -11.54
CA PHE A 249 30.35 0.14 -11.22
C PHE A 249 29.27 -0.91 -10.97
N ILE A 250 29.26 -2.02 -11.71
CA ILE A 250 28.36 -3.15 -11.48
C ILE A 250 28.62 -3.74 -10.08
N ILE A 251 29.88 -4.01 -9.73
CA ILE A 251 30.26 -4.49 -8.39
C ILE A 251 29.84 -3.49 -7.30
N ALA A 252 30.06 -2.20 -7.51
CA ALA A 252 29.65 -1.16 -6.56
C ALA A 252 28.12 -1.14 -6.35
N SER A 253 27.34 -1.32 -7.42
CA SER A 253 25.87 -1.41 -7.34
C SER A 253 25.42 -2.64 -6.54
N PHE A 254 26.10 -3.77 -6.69
CA PHE A 254 25.83 -4.99 -5.93
C PHE A 254 26.16 -4.82 -4.44
N VAL A 255 27.30 -4.20 -4.12
CA VAL A 255 27.67 -3.87 -2.73
C VAL A 255 26.63 -2.94 -2.10
N ALA A 256 26.12 -1.96 -2.85
CA ALA A 256 25.05 -1.10 -2.37
C ALA A 256 23.73 -1.86 -2.15
N PHE A 257 23.39 -2.81 -3.02
CA PHE A 257 22.23 -3.67 -2.84
C PHE A 257 22.33 -4.53 -1.56
N LEU A 258 23.48 -5.19 -1.34
CA LEU A 258 23.73 -5.97 -0.12
C LEU A 258 23.71 -5.09 1.14
N SER A 259 24.31 -3.90 1.08
CA SER A 259 24.29 -2.93 2.17
C SER A 259 22.87 -2.47 2.49
N TRP A 260 22.08 -2.17 1.47
CA TRP A 260 20.68 -1.82 1.62
C TRP A 260 19.87 -2.97 2.23
N LEU A 261 20.11 -4.22 1.81
CA LEU A 261 19.46 -5.41 2.36
C LEU A 261 19.84 -5.60 3.85
N GLY A 262 21.13 -5.45 4.19
CA GLY A 262 21.61 -5.48 5.57
C GLY A 262 20.93 -4.43 6.44
N VAL A 263 20.86 -3.18 5.98
CA VAL A 263 20.15 -2.10 6.68
C VAL A 263 18.66 -2.41 6.80
N ALA A 264 18.02 -2.96 5.77
CA ALA A 264 16.61 -3.33 5.82
C ALA A 264 16.34 -4.44 6.86
N LEU A 265 17.21 -5.45 6.94
CA LEU A 265 17.14 -6.54 7.91
C LEU A 265 17.40 -6.05 9.35
N ILE A 266 18.42 -5.23 9.56
CA ILE A 266 18.73 -4.63 10.87
C ILE A 266 17.59 -3.72 11.33
N ARG A 267 17.05 -2.87 10.44
CA ARG A 267 15.90 -2.01 10.78
C ARG A 267 14.70 -2.84 11.23
N ARG A 268 14.45 -3.98 10.57
CA ARG A 268 13.39 -4.91 10.97
C ARG A 268 13.59 -5.45 12.39
N GLN A 269 14.84 -5.61 12.85
CA GLN A 269 15.18 -6.08 14.20
C GLN A 269 15.14 -4.97 15.26
N PHE A 270 15.63 -3.75 14.98
CA PHE A 270 15.87 -2.72 16.00
C PHE A 270 14.80 -1.61 16.11
N GLY A 271 13.80 -1.55 15.24
CA GLY A 271 12.77 -0.52 15.34
C GLY A 271 11.54 -0.69 14.44
N PHE A 272 11.36 -1.88 13.86
CA PHE A 272 10.31 -2.15 12.89
C PHE A 272 9.57 -3.46 13.10
N ARG A 273 9.32 -3.82 14.36
CA ARG A 273 8.09 -4.57 14.63
C ARG A 273 6.95 -3.57 14.48
N ALA A 274 5.95 -3.89 13.66
CA ALA A 274 4.65 -3.28 13.90
C ALA A 274 4.39 -3.43 15.40
N PRO A 275 4.02 -2.37 16.14
CA PRO A 275 3.76 -2.50 17.56
C PRO A 275 2.91 -3.74 17.75
N GLY A 276 3.30 -4.57 18.73
CA GLY A 276 2.61 -5.81 19.01
C GLY A 276 1.11 -5.55 18.95
N ALA A 277 0.36 -6.37 18.22
CA ALA A 277 -1.08 -6.23 18.24
C ALA A 277 -1.46 -6.42 19.70
N VAL A 278 -1.83 -5.34 20.40
CA VAL A 278 -2.40 -5.46 21.74
C VAL A 278 -3.71 -6.19 21.52
N ARG A 279 -3.70 -7.48 21.84
CA ARG A 279 -4.79 -8.39 21.51
C ARG A 279 -5.76 -8.36 22.66
N VAL A 280 -6.69 -7.40 22.63
CA VAL A 280 -7.84 -7.47 23.53
C VAL A 280 -8.64 -8.71 23.14
N PRO A 281 -8.92 -9.64 24.07
CA PRO A 281 -9.77 -10.78 23.80
C PRO A 281 -11.12 -10.32 23.24
N VAL A 282 -11.59 -10.95 22.17
CA VAL A 282 -12.93 -10.66 21.65
C VAL A 282 -13.94 -11.39 22.53
N SER A 283 -14.45 -10.70 23.53
CA SER A 283 -15.63 -11.11 24.29
C SER A 283 -16.78 -10.20 23.92
N LEU A 284 -17.92 -10.79 23.55
CA LEU A 284 -19.14 -10.04 23.36
C LEU A 284 -19.86 -9.91 24.69
N THR A 285 -20.39 -8.72 24.94
CA THR A 285 -21.19 -8.39 26.11
C THR A 285 -22.33 -7.47 25.68
N GLU A 286 -23.39 -7.45 26.47
CA GLU A 286 -24.42 -6.44 26.33
C GLU A 286 -23.91 -5.10 26.88
N VAL A 287 -24.14 -4.04 26.10
CA VAL A 287 -23.72 -2.70 26.47
C VAL A 287 -24.61 -2.20 27.61
N SER A 288 -24.01 -2.13 28.80
CA SER A 288 -24.63 -1.53 29.98
C SER A 288 -24.04 -0.15 30.29
N THR A 289 -24.62 0.52 31.30
CA THR A 289 -24.17 1.79 31.88
C THR A 289 -22.68 1.79 32.25
N ARG A 290 -22.08 0.62 32.55
CA ARG A 290 -20.63 0.44 32.76
C ARG A 290 -19.81 1.02 31.60
N HIS A 291 -20.24 0.84 30.35
CA HIS A 291 -19.52 1.34 29.17
C HIS A 291 -19.65 2.85 29.00
N LEU A 292 -20.82 3.41 29.33
CA LEU A 292 -21.07 4.85 29.26
C LEU A 292 -20.23 5.58 30.32
N LEU A 293 -20.21 5.07 31.56
CA LEU A 293 -19.35 5.59 32.63
C LEU A 293 -17.86 5.44 32.31
N ALA A 294 -17.48 4.33 31.68
CA ALA A 294 -16.10 4.12 31.21
C ALA A 294 -15.69 5.21 30.21
N PHE A 295 -16.57 5.55 29.27
CA PHE A 295 -16.30 6.62 28.30
C PHE A 295 -16.14 7.98 28.99
N GLU A 296 -17.00 8.32 29.95
CA GLU A 296 -16.91 9.58 30.68
C GLU A 296 -15.61 9.70 31.47
N ARG A 297 -15.21 8.64 32.19
CA ARG A 297 -13.90 8.55 32.86
C ARG A 297 -12.74 8.78 31.89
N GLU A 298 -12.76 8.11 30.75
CA GLU A 298 -11.70 8.26 29.73
C GLU A 298 -11.70 9.65 29.10
N ARG A 299 -12.88 10.24 28.88
CA ARG A 299 -13.01 11.59 28.34
C ARG A 299 -12.29 12.61 29.22
N GLU A 300 -12.43 12.51 30.54
CA GLU A 300 -11.71 13.37 31.48
C GLU A 300 -10.20 13.15 31.45
N GLN A 301 -9.76 11.89 31.53
CA GLN A 301 -8.34 11.53 31.54
C GLN A 301 -7.64 12.02 30.26
N ILE A 302 -8.26 11.79 29.10
CA ILE A 302 -7.75 12.23 27.79
C ILE A 302 -7.80 13.76 27.65
N SER A 303 -8.81 14.43 28.22
CA SER A 303 -8.87 15.89 28.22
C SER A 303 -7.66 16.49 28.94
N ARG A 304 -7.22 15.88 30.05
CA ARG A 304 -6.00 16.29 30.77
C ARG A 304 -4.75 16.06 29.92
N VAL A 305 -4.64 14.95 29.19
CA VAL A 305 -3.51 14.70 28.28
C VAL A 305 -3.39 15.81 27.22
N PHE A 306 -4.51 16.24 26.66
CA PHE A 306 -4.54 17.20 25.55
C PHE A 306 -4.88 18.64 25.97
N HIS A 307 -4.79 18.99 27.26
CA HIS A 307 -5.20 20.30 27.77
C HIS A 307 -4.51 21.50 27.08
N ARG A 308 -3.28 21.32 26.59
CA ARG A 308 -2.51 22.37 25.87
C ARG A 308 -2.90 22.52 24.40
N ARG A 309 -3.78 21.66 23.87
CA ARG A 309 -4.20 21.70 22.46
C ARG A 309 -5.30 22.74 22.28
N VAL A 310 -5.06 23.70 21.39
CA VAL A 310 -6.08 24.68 20.93
C VAL A 310 -7.36 24.02 20.42
N TYR A 311 -7.25 22.85 19.80
CA TYR A 311 -8.41 22.08 19.35
C TYR A 311 -8.24 20.61 19.72
N CYS A 312 -9.14 20.15 20.59
CA CYS A 312 -9.34 18.76 20.95
C CYS A 312 -10.85 18.49 21.08
N SER A 313 -11.38 17.54 20.32
CA SER A 313 -12.75 17.04 20.51
C SER A 313 -12.70 15.54 20.73
N ILE A 314 -13.29 15.09 21.85
CA ILE A 314 -13.31 13.69 22.27
C ILE A 314 -14.73 13.18 22.07
N ARG A 315 -14.89 12.02 21.43
CA ARG A 315 -16.20 11.44 21.09
C ARG A 315 -16.21 9.96 21.39
N HIS A 316 -17.32 9.46 21.92
CA HIS A 316 -17.61 8.02 21.96
C HIS A 316 -18.05 7.58 20.57
N ILE A 317 -17.45 6.52 20.03
CA ILE A 317 -17.79 5.95 18.73
C ILE A 317 -17.99 4.44 18.84
N GLY A 318 -18.53 3.83 17.78
CA GLY A 318 -18.74 2.38 17.72
C GLY A 318 -20.02 1.91 18.40
N THR A 319 -20.16 0.60 18.59
CA THR A 319 -21.40 -0.02 19.08
C THR A 319 -21.66 0.28 20.55
N THR A 320 -20.62 0.48 21.37
CA THR A 320 -20.76 0.76 22.82
C THR A 320 -21.40 2.13 23.12
N THR A 321 -21.77 2.89 22.10
CA THR A 321 -22.57 4.12 22.20
C THR A 321 -24.08 3.87 22.29
N VAL A 322 -24.52 2.62 22.13
CA VAL A 322 -25.94 2.21 22.13
C VAL A 322 -26.15 1.25 23.28
N GLU A 323 -26.94 1.67 24.27
CA GLU A 323 -27.31 0.82 25.41
C GLU A 323 -28.16 -0.37 24.96
N GLY A 324 -27.93 -1.54 25.57
CA GLY A 324 -28.58 -2.82 25.20
C GLY A 324 -28.03 -3.49 23.93
N ALA A 325 -27.11 -2.85 23.20
CA ALA A 325 -26.49 -3.45 22.02
C ALA A 325 -25.48 -4.55 22.41
N ILE A 326 -25.29 -5.56 21.56
CA ILE A 326 -24.22 -6.56 21.74
C ILE A 326 -22.93 -6.01 21.16
N ALA A 327 -21.88 -5.82 21.96
CA ALA A 327 -20.60 -5.25 21.53
C ALA A 327 -19.40 -5.99 22.10
N ASN A 328 -18.19 -5.66 21.61
CA ASN A 328 -16.99 -6.07 22.33
C ASN A 328 -16.95 -5.34 23.67
N ASP A 329 -16.45 -5.99 24.73
CA ASP A 329 -16.20 -5.37 26.04
C ASP A 329 -15.00 -4.39 25.99
N ALA A 330 -15.08 -3.43 25.07
CA ALA A 330 -14.09 -2.42 24.77
C ALA A 330 -14.76 -1.16 24.23
N ILE A 331 -14.53 -0.01 24.86
CA ILE A 331 -15.03 1.29 24.38
C ILE A 331 -14.11 1.86 23.30
N ASP A 332 -14.69 2.42 22.24
CA ASP A 332 -13.92 3.11 21.19
C ASP A 332 -14.02 4.63 21.38
N VAL A 333 -12.88 5.28 21.64
CA VAL A 333 -12.79 6.72 21.88
C VAL A 333 -12.11 7.40 20.71
N LEU A 334 -12.77 8.39 20.09
CA LEU A 334 -12.24 9.17 18.98
C LEU A 334 -11.79 10.56 19.46
N VAL A 335 -10.49 10.82 19.36
CA VAL A 335 -9.90 12.15 19.62
C VAL A 335 -9.59 12.84 18.30
N LEU A 336 -10.20 14.01 18.11
CA LEU A 336 -10.04 14.84 16.93
C LEU A 336 -9.10 16.01 17.25
N LEU A 337 -7.98 16.06 16.54
CA LEU A 337 -6.99 17.13 16.64
C LEU A 337 -6.88 17.89 15.32
N ARG A 338 -6.46 19.15 15.36
CA ARG A 338 -6.13 19.91 14.13
C ARG A 338 -4.96 19.27 13.37
N ARG A 339 -3.95 18.80 14.11
CA ARG A 339 -2.81 18.03 13.61
C ARG A 339 -2.60 16.81 14.52
N PRO A 340 -2.76 15.57 14.03
CA PRO A 340 -2.63 14.36 14.84
C PRO A 340 -1.16 13.94 14.97
N VAL A 341 -0.31 14.87 15.41
CA VAL A 341 1.11 14.65 15.68
C VAL A 341 1.31 14.91 17.16
N LEU A 342 1.55 13.85 17.94
CA LEU A 342 1.67 13.92 19.39
C LEU A 342 3.00 14.57 19.81
N HIS A 343 2.93 15.45 20.81
CA HIS A 343 4.10 15.98 21.50
C HIS A 343 4.69 14.93 22.45
N ARG A 344 5.94 15.14 22.90
CA ARG A 344 6.61 14.19 23.81
C ARG A 344 5.85 14.02 25.12
N GLU A 345 5.36 15.12 25.68
CA GLU A 345 4.57 15.14 26.92
C GLU A 345 3.28 14.33 26.77
N GLU A 346 2.52 14.53 25.69
CA GLU A 346 1.28 13.79 25.44
C GLU A 346 1.52 12.30 25.24
N TRP A 347 2.62 11.94 24.58
CA TRP A 347 3.00 10.54 24.41
C TRP A 347 3.25 9.88 25.76
N HIS A 348 4.06 10.53 26.61
CA HIS A 348 4.38 10.02 27.92
C HIS A 348 3.15 9.97 28.84
N ALA A 349 2.30 10.99 28.78
CA ALA A 349 1.05 11.02 29.54
C ALA A 349 0.11 9.88 29.12
N LEU A 350 0.00 9.56 27.83
CA LEU A 350 -0.76 8.38 27.37
C LEU A 350 -0.17 7.07 27.89
N GLU A 351 1.16 6.90 27.85
CA GLU A 351 1.83 5.71 28.39
C GLU A 351 1.62 5.57 29.90
N GLN A 352 1.72 6.68 30.66
CA GLN A 352 1.42 6.72 32.09
C GLN A 352 -0.05 6.39 32.40
N CYS A 353 -0.96 6.72 31.48
CA CYS A 353 -2.37 6.33 31.54
C CYS A 353 -2.60 4.85 31.19
N GLY A 354 -1.54 4.05 30.93
CA GLY A 354 -1.63 2.63 30.60
C GLY A 354 -1.90 2.34 29.12
N TYR A 355 -1.86 3.35 28.25
CA TYR A 355 -2.09 3.14 26.83
C TYR A 355 -0.84 2.63 26.11
N GLN A 356 -1.04 1.60 25.29
CA GLN A 356 -0.03 1.02 24.43
C GLN A 356 -0.25 1.44 22.97
N PHE A 357 0.80 2.01 22.35
CA PHE A 357 0.70 2.49 20.97
C PHE A 357 0.66 1.35 19.96
N CYS A 358 -0.40 1.27 19.16
CA CYS A 358 -0.65 0.25 18.15
C CYS A 358 -0.43 0.76 16.70
N GLY A 359 0.22 1.90 16.52
CA GLY A 359 0.44 2.44 15.19
C GLY A 359 -0.83 3.02 14.60
N ASN A 360 -1.26 2.48 13.46
CA ASN A 360 -2.53 2.82 12.81
C ASN A 360 -3.41 1.58 12.57
N ALA A 361 -2.94 0.39 12.94
CA ALA A 361 -3.58 -0.91 12.68
C ALA A 361 -4.13 -1.07 11.24
N GLY A 362 -3.41 -0.55 10.24
CA GLY A 362 -3.78 -0.65 8.82
C GLY A 362 -4.76 0.43 8.33
N VAL A 363 -5.18 1.35 9.20
CA VAL A 363 -6.18 2.38 8.89
C VAL A 363 -5.53 3.74 8.67
N LYS A 364 -5.57 4.24 7.43
CA LYS A 364 -4.95 5.53 7.07
C LYS A 364 -5.64 6.69 7.77
N GLY A 365 -4.86 7.59 8.38
CA GLY A 365 -5.36 8.81 9.02
C GLY A 365 -5.73 8.67 10.49
N ARG A 366 -5.43 7.53 11.12
CA ARG A 366 -5.61 7.26 12.54
C ARG A 366 -4.29 6.88 13.21
N LEU A 367 -4.10 7.30 14.46
CA LEU A 367 -3.20 6.67 15.43
C LEU A 367 -4.06 5.85 16.40
N LEU A 368 -3.71 4.59 16.62
CA LEU A 368 -4.43 3.69 17.53
C LEU A 368 -3.58 3.47 18.77
N TRP A 369 -4.22 3.60 19.93
CA TRP A 369 -3.70 3.28 21.24
C TRP A 369 -4.71 2.36 21.93
N VAL A 370 -4.23 1.40 22.68
CA VAL A 370 -5.08 0.41 23.35
C VAL A 370 -4.69 0.34 24.82
N ARG A 371 -5.68 0.36 25.70
CA ARG A 371 -5.54 -0.02 27.11
C ARG A 371 -6.37 -1.27 27.33
N GLU A 372 -5.80 -2.27 28.00
CA GLU A 372 -6.49 -3.53 28.30
C GLU A 372 -7.62 -3.30 29.32
N ALA A 373 -8.48 -4.31 29.48
CA ALA A 373 -9.56 -4.24 30.45
C ALA A 373 -9.00 -4.32 31.88
N GLU A 374 -9.60 -3.55 32.79
CA GLU A 374 -9.40 -3.66 34.24
C GLU A 374 -10.60 -4.43 34.82
N GLU A 375 -10.46 -4.94 36.04
CA GLU A 375 -11.50 -5.75 36.70
C GLU A 375 -12.88 -5.07 36.69
N SER A 376 -12.92 -3.76 36.92
CA SER A 376 -14.15 -2.96 36.91
C SER A 376 -14.45 -2.25 35.58
N TRP A 377 -13.50 -2.17 34.65
CA TRP A 377 -13.61 -1.28 33.48
C TRP A 377 -13.29 -1.98 32.16
N PRO A 378 -14.09 -1.77 31.10
CA PRO A 378 -13.84 -2.37 29.81
C PRO A 378 -12.51 -1.88 29.21
N ALA A 379 -11.98 -2.61 28.25
CA ALA A 379 -10.80 -2.17 27.49
C ALA A 379 -11.08 -0.85 26.75
N VAL A 380 -10.04 -0.12 26.39
CA VAL A 380 -10.18 1.17 25.69
C VAL A 380 -9.40 1.18 24.39
N HIS A 381 -10.09 1.43 23.29
CA HIS A 381 -9.50 1.69 21.99
C HIS A 381 -9.50 3.20 21.72
N LEU A 382 -8.37 3.83 21.99
CA LEU A 382 -8.17 5.26 21.77
C LEU A 382 -7.67 5.53 20.34
N GLN A 383 -8.45 6.31 19.60
CA GLN A 383 -8.27 6.56 18.18
C GLN A 383 -8.05 8.06 17.94
N ILE A 384 -6.83 8.46 17.61
CA ILE A 384 -6.47 9.86 17.42
C ILE A 384 -6.40 10.16 15.92
N ALA A 385 -7.15 11.16 15.45
CA ALA A 385 -7.26 11.49 14.04
C ALA A 385 -7.28 13.00 13.79
N LYS A 386 -6.95 13.39 12.54
CA LYS A 386 -7.15 14.77 12.09
C LYS A 386 -8.64 15.05 11.99
N SER A 387 -9.11 16.15 12.60
CA SER A 387 -10.49 16.61 12.44
C SER A 387 -10.84 16.82 10.97
N GLY A 388 -11.99 16.29 10.56
CA GLY A 388 -12.46 16.37 9.18
C GLY A 388 -11.59 15.57 8.18
N ASN A 389 -10.78 14.62 8.61
CA ASN A 389 -10.20 13.67 7.65
C ASN A 389 -11.21 12.57 7.24
N ARG A 390 -10.88 11.80 6.19
CA ARG A 390 -11.73 10.71 5.70
C ARG A 390 -12.10 9.71 6.79
N TYR A 391 -11.14 9.39 7.67
CA TYR A 391 -11.33 8.42 8.74
C TYR A 391 -12.33 8.90 9.79
N SER A 392 -12.10 10.07 10.38
CA SER A 392 -12.94 10.64 11.43
C SER A 392 -14.38 10.84 10.95
N ARG A 393 -14.59 11.39 9.75
CA ARG A 393 -15.94 11.50 9.16
C ARG A 393 -16.63 10.15 9.06
N ALA A 394 -15.92 9.14 8.55
CA ALA A 394 -16.50 7.83 8.35
C ALA A 394 -16.75 7.07 9.66
N ALA A 395 -15.92 7.26 10.69
CA ALA A 395 -16.12 6.68 12.02
C ALA A 395 -17.35 7.30 12.73
N ILE A 396 -17.49 8.63 12.67
CA ILE A 396 -18.65 9.35 13.23
C ILE A 396 -19.92 8.94 12.49
N ALA A 397 -19.90 8.93 11.16
CA ALA A 397 -21.07 8.58 10.37
C ALA A 397 -21.47 7.10 10.52
N TRP A 398 -20.50 6.19 10.66
CA TRP A 398 -20.78 4.78 10.97
C TRP A 398 -21.49 4.64 12.32
N THR A 399 -20.98 5.34 13.35
CA THR A 399 -21.60 5.35 14.68
C THR A 399 -23.03 5.85 14.64
N ARG A 400 -23.26 7.01 14.00
CA ARG A 400 -24.63 7.56 13.82
C ARG A 400 -25.54 6.61 13.07
N TRP A 401 -25.01 5.90 12.07
CA TRP A 401 -25.78 4.94 11.29
C TRP A 401 -26.22 3.75 12.15
N LEU A 402 -25.36 3.24 13.03
CA LEU A 402 -25.73 2.20 13.99
C LEU A 402 -26.77 2.70 15.01
N GLN A 403 -26.63 3.94 15.49
CA GLN A 403 -27.57 4.54 16.45
C GLN A 403 -28.98 4.76 15.89
N THR A 404 -29.09 5.06 14.59
CA THR A 404 -30.36 5.49 13.96
C THR A 404 -31.06 4.41 13.16
N GLN A 405 -30.43 3.25 12.94
CA GLN A 405 -30.96 2.20 12.06
C GLN A 405 -30.89 0.83 12.75
N GLN A 406 -31.98 0.46 13.43
CA GLN A 406 -32.02 -0.74 14.27
C GLN A 406 -31.76 -2.04 13.47
N ASP A 407 -32.26 -2.15 12.24
CA ASP A 407 -32.00 -3.31 11.37
C ASP A 407 -30.52 -3.47 11.02
N VAL A 408 -29.82 -2.35 10.89
CA VAL A 408 -28.39 -2.34 10.59
C VAL A 408 -27.60 -2.77 11.82
N LEU A 409 -27.97 -2.25 13.00
CA LEU A 409 -27.38 -2.64 14.27
C LEU A 409 -27.53 -4.16 14.49
N ARG A 410 -28.75 -4.69 14.35
CA ARG A 410 -29.03 -6.13 14.46
C ARG A 410 -28.17 -6.97 13.51
N ARG A 411 -28.10 -6.59 12.22
CA ARG A 411 -27.24 -7.30 11.25
C ARG A 411 -25.77 -7.24 11.64
N TRP A 412 -25.30 -6.10 12.15
CA TRP A 412 -23.92 -5.93 12.62
C TRP A 412 -23.62 -6.79 13.86
N GLU A 413 -24.56 -6.92 14.78
CA GLU A 413 -24.47 -7.79 15.95
C GLU A 413 -24.42 -9.26 15.55
N SER A 414 -25.35 -9.72 14.71
CA SER A 414 -25.35 -11.10 14.21
C SER A 414 -24.06 -11.46 13.46
N HIS A 415 -23.43 -10.50 12.77
CA HIS A 415 -22.13 -10.70 12.16
C HIS A 415 -21.03 -10.90 13.22
N LYS A 416 -20.98 -10.06 14.26
CA LYS A 416 -20.00 -10.19 15.34
C LYS A 416 -20.14 -11.51 16.07
N GLU A 417 -21.35 -11.89 16.43
CA GLU A 417 -21.65 -13.18 17.08
C GLU A 417 -21.20 -14.34 16.21
N ARG A 418 -21.57 -14.35 14.93
CA ARG A 418 -21.13 -15.38 13.98
C ARG A 418 -19.61 -15.48 13.92
N TRP A 419 -18.89 -14.35 13.87
CA TRP A 419 -17.42 -14.37 13.81
C TRP A 419 -16.79 -14.85 15.13
N VAL A 420 -17.35 -14.46 16.28
CA VAL A 420 -16.85 -14.93 17.58
C VAL A 420 -17.07 -16.44 17.75
N ASN A 421 -18.24 -16.93 17.36
CA ASN A 421 -18.57 -18.36 17.38
C ASN A 421 -17.72 -19.16 16.38
N GLN A 422 -17.49 -18.63 15.18
CA GLN A 422 -16.77 -19.34 14.12
C GLN A 422 -15.25 -19.37 14.32
N PHE A 423 -14.66 -18.30 14.87
CA PHE A 423 -13.20 -18.16 14.90
C PHE A 423 -12.58 -18.44 16.27
N HIS A 424 -13.41 -18.59 17.31
CA HIS A 424 -13.03 -18.68 18.73
C HIS A 424 -11.96 -17.63 19.14
N ARG A 425 -11.61 -17.57 20.43
CA ARG A 425 -10.64 -16.58 20.96
C ARG A 425 -9.28 -16.58 20.24
N VAL A 426 -8.94 -17.66 19.52
CA VAL A 426 -7.62 -17.93 18.96
C VAL A 426 -7.33 -17.14 17.66
N THR A 427 -8.34 -16.64 16.93
CA THR A 427 -8.11 -15.97 15.63
C THR A 427 -8.71 -14.56 15.51
N LEU A 428 -8.32 -13.64 16.43
CA LEU A 428 -8.65 -12.20 16.39
C LEU A 428 -8.49 -11.56 15.00
N ASP A 429 -7.48 -12.00 14.26
CA ASP A 429 -7.15 -11.57 12.91
C ASP A 429 -8.27 -11.83 11.87
N ARG A 430 -9.04 -12.91 12.03
CA ARG A 430 -10.19 -13.24 11.16
C ARG A 430 -11.42 -12.44 11.56
N TYR A 431 -11.66 -12.26 12.86
CA TYR A 431 -12.72 -11.40 13.38
C TYR A 431 -12.55 -9.94 12.89
N MET A 432 -11.32 -9.40 12.99
CA MET A 432 -11.02 -8.04 12.52
C MET A 432 -11.15 -7.90 11.00
N GLU A 433 -10.85 -8.95 10.24
CA GLU A 433 -11.06 -8.98 8.79
C GLU A 433 -12.55 -8.97 8.41
N GLY A 434 -13.38 -9.74 9.12
CA GLY A 434 -14.83 -9.71 8.97
C GLY A 434 -15.39 -8.30 9.14
N LYS A 435 -15.01 -7.62 10.23
CA LYS A 435 -15.39 -6.23 10.50
C LYS A 435 -15.00 -5.29 9.36
N ARG A 436 -13.77 -5.42 8.85
CA ARG A 436 -13.28 -4.61 7.72
C ARG A 436 -14.09 -4.83 6.46
N THR A 437 -14.48 -6.07 6.17
CA THR A 437 -15.24 -6.42 4.97
C THR A 437 -16.61 -5.76 4.96
N VAL A 438 -17.35 -5.87 6.07
CA VAL A 438 -18.67 -5.22 6.21
C VAL A 438 -18.55 -3.70 6.17
N TYR A 439 -17.57 -3.13 6.89
CA TYR A 439 -17.32 -1.69 6.85
C TYR A 439 -16.95 -1.19 5.46
N ALA A 440 -16.14 -1.94 4.71
CA ALA A 440 -15.77 -1.61 3.34
C ALA A 440 -16.99 -1.62 2.42
N GLN A 441 -17.85 -2.63 2.50
CA GLN A 441 -19.10 -2.70 1.74
C GLN A 441 -20.01 -1.51 2.03
N TRP A 442 -20.21 -1.16 3.31
CA TRP A 442 -20.97 0.03 3.70
C TRP A 442 -20.33 1.31 3.18
N SER A 443 -19.02 1.49 3.40
CA SER A 443 -18.31 2.68 2.96
C SER A 443 -18.41 2.88 1.45
N ARG A 444 -18.41 1.79 0.65
CA ARG A 444 -18.68 1.84 -0.79
C ARG A 444 -20.11 2.35 -1.07
N LYS A 445 -21.13 1.81 -0.41
CA LYS A 445 -22.54 2.24 -0.57
C LYS A 445 -22.80 3.69 -0.15
N LYS A 446 -22.12 4.20 0.89
CA LYS A 446 -22.29 5.58 1.35
C LYS A 446 -21.43 6.59 0.60
N ARG A 447 -20.29 6.18 0.02
CA ARG A 447 -19.46 7.05 -0.83
C ARG A 447 -20.18 7.56 -2.08
N SER A 448 -21.20 6.86 -2.58
CA SER A 448 -22.04 7.38 -3.67
C SER A 448 -23.03 8.46 -3.19
N GLN A 449 -23.34 8.52 -1.90
CA GLN A 449 -24.26 9.51 -1.31
C GLN A 449 -23.53 10.73 -0.72
N TRP A 450 -22.23 10.61 -0.43
CA TRP A 450 -21.40 11.72 0.11
C TRP A 450 -20.50 12.37 -0.96
N ARG A 451 -20.71 12.05 -2.23
CA ARG A 451 -19.95 12.58 -3.35
C ARG A 451 -20.76 13.61 -4.09
#